data_AF-A0A535ZGN7-F1
#
_entry.id   AF-A0A535ZGN7-F1
#
_cell.length_a   1.000
_cell.length_b   1.000
_cell.length_c   1.000
_cell.angle_alpha   90.00
_cell.angle_beta   90.00
_cell.angle_gamma   90.00
#
_symmetry.space_group_name_H-M   'P 1'
#
loop_
_entity.id
_entity.type
_entity.pdbx_description
1 polymer ?
#
loop_
_entity_poly.entity_id
_entity_poly.type
_entity_poly.pdbx_seq_one_letter_code
_entity_poly.pdbx_strand_id
1 'polypeptide(L)'
;MEEPRAVDSVVVVLSAWFLLGAYIVAYAYVHDPTEVLQATARTGSTIVTAAWSALTLYLFAGFAVGLRAGRAWNRALPDGQTGTFAAALIFGSAWIVDDAFWSPAFGTGGVGLETLFTPPHLIEMTAAAVIVSGPLRAAARRGEIAASPVALTSAALLLSVFTFATQFAHPLIDPWPAADYPFLHSAPVWLGENMGMAALLAQTAILAGTGLLLNSGFKLRPGSLTFVFALNGILVTITKGNFYLLPVPIATGIAADAWVAWTARRPGRPSASLCAVIGAAYAIAYMADIAVRPAGSAWKPSLWAGAIIASTLISWLMGRVLRVGLPAAVIAPYPMFMGEPEPERWTLDPDSTAREQLVRAALDDLGTPEALGRSPLAQMPLIAKGQSAAVELRALLIDVIGELASSTSPRDAEAGHLLLDYYVKRAGSHEVIMERLHMSRPTYYRRLHHGFELVAGRLDQLSVVNRAL
;
A
#
# COMPACT_ATOMS: atom_id res chain seq x y z
N MET A 1 -10.98 24.26 7.57
CA MET A 1 -10.59 22.85 7.80
C MET A 1 -9.20 22.85 8.43
N GLU A 2 -9.14 23.09 9.74
CA GLU A 2 -7.87 23.27 10.45
C GLU A 2 -7.32 21.96 11.03
N GLU A 3 -8.17 20.94 11.19
CA GLU A 3 -7.77 19.62 11.65
C GLU A 3 -7.82 18.57 10.52
N PRO A 4 -6.66 18.12 9.97
CA PRO A 4 -6.61 17.12 8.90
C PRO A 4 -7.31 15.81 9.26
N ARG A 5 -7.25 15.40 10.53
CA ARG A 5 -7.88 14.16 11.01
C ARG A 5 -9.41 14.23 11.03
N ALA A 6 -9.97 15.41 11.28
CA ALA A 6 -11.42 15.62 11.23
C ALA A 6 -11.93 15.45 9.79
N VAL A 7 -11.19 15.99 8.81
CA VAL A 7 -11.47 15.82 7.38
C VAL A 7 -11.43 14.35 6.99
N ASP A 8 -10.38 13.64 7.40
CA ASP A 8 -10.24 12.21 7.11
C ASP A 8 -11.41 11.39 7.68
N SER A 9 -11.91 11.76 8.86
CA SER A 9 -13.02 11.07 9.52
C SER A 9 -14.34 11.27 8.75
N VAL A 10 -14.62 12.49 8.31
CA VAL A 10 -15.79 12.79 7.46
C VAL A 10 -15.70 12.04 6.14
N VAL A 11 -14.52 12.05 5.49
CA VAL A 11 -14.29 11.35 4.23
C VAL A 11 -14.50 9.84 4.39
N VAL A 12 -14.02 9.21 5.45
CA VAL A 12 -14.25 7.77 5.71
C VAL A 12 -15.72 7.47 5.90
N VAL A 13 -16.46 8.28 6.66
CA VAL A 13 -17.89 8.06 6.92
C VAL A 13 -18.69 8.14 5.61
N LEU A 14 -18.44 9.18 4.81
CA LEU A 14 -19.11 9.34 3.52
C LEU A 14 -18.69 8.25 2.52
N SER A 15 -17.43 7.80 2.57
CA SER A 15 -16.94 6.67 1.77
C SER A 15 -17.59 5.34 2.17
N ALA A 16 -17.82 5.12 3.47
CA ALA A 16 -18.52 3.93 3.96
C ALA A 16 -19.99 3.94 3.51
N TRP A 17 -20.65 5.09 3.58
CA TRP A 17 -22.01 5.26 3.08
C TRP A 17 -22.11 5.02 1.57
N PHE A 18 -21.15 5.55 0.82
CA PHE A 18 -21.04 5.34 -0.63
C PHE A 18 -20.88 3.86 -0.99
N LEU A 19 -19.95 3.15 -0.36
CA LEU A 19 -19.74 1.72 -0.61
C LEU A 19 -20.91 0.84 -0.17
N LEU A 20 -21.56 1.17 0.94
CA LEU A 20 -22.76 0.47 1.37
C LEU A 20 -23.85 0.54 0.30
N GLY A 21 -24.05 1.72 -0.31
CA GLY A 21 -24.95 1.90 -1.45
C GLY A 21 -24.60 0.98 -2.62
N ALA A 22 -23.31 0.88 -2.98
CA ALA A 22 -22.85 0.02 -4.06
C ALA A 22 -23.16 -1.47 -3.80
N TYR A 23 -22.96 -1.96 -2.58
CA TYR A 23 -23.32 -3.33 -2.21
C TYR A 23 -24.84 -3.59 -2.20
N ILE A 24 -25.65 -2.58 -1.88
CA ILE A 24 -27.11 -2.66 -2.02
C ILE A 24 -27.51 -2.73 -3.50
N VAL A 25 -26.83 -1.98 -4.39
CA VAL A 25 -27.00 -2.12 -5.84
C VAL A 25 -26.64 -3.54 -6.26
N ALA A 26 -25.46 -4.05 -5.90
CA ALA A 26 -25.06 -5.41 -6.26
C ALA A 26 -26.07 -6.47 -5.79
N TYR A 27 -26.60 -6.35 -4.57
CA TYR A 27 -27.68 -7.22 -4.10
C TYR A 27 -28.89 -7.21 -5.04
N ALA A 28 -29.30 -6.04 -5.53
CA ALA A 28 -30.44 -5.93 -6.44
C ALA A 28 -30.25 -6.63 -7.80
N TYR A 29 -29.00 -6.76 -8.25
CA TYR A 29 -28.66 -7.37 -9.54
C TYR A 29 -28.27 -8.85 -9.45
N VAL A 30 -27.80 -9.30 -8.27
CA VAL A 30 -27.15 -10.61 -8.11
C VAL A 30 -27.96 -11.56 -7.22
N HIS A 31 -28.89 -11.06 -6.41
CA HIS A 31 -29.68 -11.90 -5.51
C HIS A 31 -30.62 -12.85 -6.26
N ASP A 32 -31.32 -12.35 -7.28
CA ASP A 32 -32.12 -13.14 -8.20
C ASP A 32 -31.45 -13.14 -9.59
N PRO A 33 -31.10 -14.31 -10.17
CA PRO A 33 -30.48 -14.37 -11.49
C PRO A 33 -31.44 -14.03 -12.64
N THR A 34 -32.75 -14.05 -12.40
CA THR A 34 -33.78 -13.94 -13.44
C THR A 34 -34.34 -12.53 -13.57
N GLU A 35 -34.32 -11.75 -12.48
CA GLU A 35 -34.91 -10.42 -12.43
C GLU A 35 -34.05 -9.44 -11.62
N VAL A 36 -34.01 -8.18 -12.07
CA VAL A 36 -33.40 -7.10 -11.30
C VAL A 36 -34.42 -6.56 -10.31
N LEU A 37 -34.07 -6.51 -9.02
CA LEU A 37 -34.92 -5.96 -7.97
C LEU A 37 -34.97 -4.42 -8.08
N GLN A 38 -35.82 -3.91 -8.96
CA GLN A 38 -35.85 -2.49 -9.37
C GLN A 38 -36.00 -1.50 -8.21
N ALA A 39 -36.75 -1.85 -7.16
CA ALA A 39 -36.91 -1.00 -5.98
C ALA A 39 -35.58 -0.90 -5.19
N THR A 40 -34.91 -2.03 -5.01
CA THR A 40 -33.63 -2.11 -4.29
C THR A 40 -32.49 -1.49 -5.11
N ALA A 41 -32.48 -1.69 -6.43
CA ALA A 41 -31.51 -1.08 -7.33
C ALA A 41 -31.62 0.45 -7.29
N ARG A 42 -32.84 1.00 -7.35
CA ARG A 42 -33.10 2.44 -7.19
C ARG A 42 -32.67 2.96 -5.82
N THR A 43 -32.95 2.21 -4.77
CA THR A 43 -32.56 2.59 -3.40
C THR A 43 -31.05 2.64 -3.24
N GLY A 44 -30.34 1.60 -3.67
CA GLY A 44 -28.87 1.54 -3.66
C GLY A 44 -28.26 2.67 -4.49
N SER A 45 -28.77 2.91 -5.70
CA SER A 45 -28.29 3.99 -6.57
C SER A 45 -28.50 5.37 -5.95
N THR A 46 -29.65 5.59 -5.31
CA THR A 46 -29.94 6.83 -4.57
C THR A 46 -28.94 7.06 -3.43
N ILE A 47 -28.62 5.99 -2.68
CA ILE A 47 -27.61 6.04 -1.61
C ILE A 47 -26.23 6.40 -2.18
N VAL A 48 -25.80 5.73 -3.25
CA VAL A 48 -24.52 6.02 -3.93
C VAL A 48 -24.48 7.48 -4.38
N THR A 49 -25.53 7.94 -5.06
CA THR A 49 -25.65 9.33 -5.55
C THR A 49 -25.52 10.33 -4.42
N ALA A 50 -26.26 10.13 -3.34
CA ALA A 50 -26.32 11.04 -2.20
C ALA A 50 -24.97 11.09 -1.47
N ALA A 51 -24.37 9.93 -1.21
CA ALA A 51 -23.07 9.83 -0.55
C ALA A 51 -21.94 10.44 -1.38
N TRP A 52 -21.90 10.13 -2.69
CA TRP A 52 -20.93 10.72 -3.62
C TRP A 52 -21.10 12.24 -3.74
N SER A 53 -22.33 12.73 -3.87
CA SER A 53 -22.62 14.17 -3.96
C SER A 53 -22.20 14.90 -2.69
N ALA A 54 -22.53 14.34 -1.51
CA ALA A 54 -22.16 14.91 -0.22
C ALA A 54 -20.63 14.94 -0.04
N LEU A 55 -19.93 13.87 -0.41
CA LEU A 55 -18.47 13.80 -0.37
C LEU A 55 -17.82 14.83 -1.30
N THR A 56 -18.31 14.89 -2.54
CA THR A 56 -17.79 15.82 -3.56
C THR A 56 -18.02 17.26 -3.14
N LEU A 57 -19.21 17.59 -2.64
CA LEU A 57 -19.55 18.93 -2.16
C LEU A 57 -18.71 19.32 -0.94
N TYR A 58 -18.51 18.40 0.00
CA TYR A 58 -17.67 18.64 1.18
C TYR A 58 -16.22 18.96 0.79
N LEU A 59 -15.63 18.15 -0.10
CA LEU A 59 -14.27 18.37 -0.59
C LEU A 59 -14.18 19.63 -1.46
N PHE A 60 -15.18 19.92 -2.28
CA PHE A 60 -15.25 21.15 -3.08
C PHE A 60 -15.31 22.40 -2.20
N ALA A 61 -16.16 22.41 -1.16
CA ALA A 61 -16.23 23.51 -0.22
C ALA A 61 -14.88 23.73 0.49
N GLY A 62 -14.24 22.64 0.91
CA GLY A 62 -12.90 22.67 1.48
C GLY A 62 -11.84 23.23 0.54
N PHE A 63 -11.86 22.79 -0.72
CA PHE A 63 -10.96 23.24 -1.78
C PHE A 63 -11.16 24.74 -2.09
N ALA A 64 -12.42 25.18 -2.22
CA ALA A 64 -12.77 26.58 -2.47
C ALA A 64 -12.33 27.50 -1.32
N VAL A 65 -12.50 27.08 -0.07
CA VAL A 65 -12.00 27.83 1.10
C VAL A 65 -10.47 27.90 1.09
N GLY A 66 -9.79 26.78 0.75
CA GLY A 66 -8.34 26.74 0.63
C GLY A 66 -7.79 27.70 -0.44
N LEU A 67 -8.44 27.74 -1.61
CA LEU A 67 -8.10 28.67 -2.69
C LEU A 67 -8.35 30.14 -2.30
N ARG A 68 -9.49 30.43 -1.65
CA ARG A 68 -9.81 31.79 -1.15
C ARG A 68 -8.81 32.28 -0.11
N ALA A 69 -8.22 31.36 0.65
CA ALA A 69 -7.13 31.64 1.59
C ALA A 69 -5.75 31.79 0.93
N GLY A 70 -5.66 31.77 -0.41
CA GLY A 70 -4.42 31.96 -1.17
C GLY A 70 -3.52 30.72 -1.26
N ARG A 71 -4.00 29.54 -0.88
CA ARG A 71 -3.22 28.30 -1.01
C ARG A 71 -3.17 27.85 -2.47
N ALA A 72 -2.03 27.34 -2.91
CA ALA A 72 -1.90 26.68 -4.21
C ALA A 72 -2.90 25.51 -4.31
N TRP A 73 -3.43 25.25 -5.50
CA TRP A 73 -4.48 24.23 -5.72
C TRP A 73 -4.09 22.84 -5.20
N ASN A 74 -2.81 22.47 -5.32
CA ASN A 74 -2.28 21.18 -4.85
C ASN A 74 -2.24 21.05 -3.32
N ARG A 75 -2.32 22.16 -2.59
CA ARG A 75 -2.32 22.27 -1.11
C ARG A 75 -3.61 22.89 -0.57
N ALA A 76 -4.63 23.07 -1.41
CA ALA A 76 -5.92 23.63 -1.01
C ALA A 76 -6.68 22.68 -0.06
N LEU A 77 -6.47 21.37 -0.20
CA LEU A 77 -6.97 20.33 0.68
C LEU A 77 -5.83 19.69 1.50
N PRO A 78 -6.13 19.06 2.65
CA PRO A 78 -5.15 18.29 3.40
C PRO A 78 -4.52 17.17 2.56
N ASP A 79 -3.30 16.77 2.93
CA ASP A 79 -2.55 15.75 2.21
C ASP A 79 -3.35 14.45 2.03
N GLY A 80 -3.36 13.93 0.81
CA GLY A 80 -4.14 12.74 0.42
C GLY A 80 -5.55 13.05 -0.10
N GLN A 81 -6.15 14.19 0.29
CA GLN A 81 -7.54 14.52 -0.07
C GLN A 81 -7.69 15.21 -1.42
N THR A 82 -6.64 15.88 -1.93
CA THR A 82 -6.64 16.40 -3.31
C THR A 82 -6.85 15.27 -4.33
N GLY A 83 -6.23 14.11 -4.11
CA GLY A 83 -6.43 12.93 -4.95
C GLY A 83 -7.83 12.32 -4.80
N THR A 84 -8.38 12.30 -3.58
CA THR A 84 -9.77 11.89 -3.32
C THR A 84 -10.76 12.77 -4.07
N PHE A 85 -10.56 14.09 -4.06
CA PHE A 85 -11.42 15.05 -4.74
C PHE A 85 -11.37 14.88 -6.26
N ALA A 86 -10.16 14.76 -6.84
CA ALA A 86 -10.00 14.50 -8.26
C ALA A 86 -10.70 13.18 -8.67
N ALA A 87 -10.53 12.12 -7.88
CA ALA A 87 -11.20 10.85 -8.12
C ALA A 87 -12.73 10.95 -8.02
N ALA A 88 -13.26 11.75 -7.09
CA ALA A 88 -14.70 12.01 -6.99
C ALA A 88 -15.25 12.71 -8.25
N LEU A 89 -14.51 13.65 -8.83
CA LEU A 89 -14.87 14.29 -10.10
C LEU A 89 -14.78 13.32 -11.28
N ILE A 90 -13.75 12.48 -11.32
CA ILE A 90 -13.59 11.43 -12.34
C ILE A 90 -14.74 10.43 -12.26
N PHE A 91 -15.13 10.01 -11.06
CA PHE A 91 -16.26 9.11 -10.84
C PHE A 91 -17.55 9.70 -11.43
N GLY A 92 -17.89 10.95 -11.08
CA GLY A 92 -19.08 11.61 -11.63
C GLY A 92 -19.02 11.80 -13.15
N SER A 93 -17.82 12.09 -13.68
CA SER A 93 -17.63 12.24 -15.13
C SER A 93 -17.80 10.91 -15.86
N ALA A 94 -17.24 9.82 -15.33
CA ALA A 94 -17.40 8.48 -15.88
C ALA A 94 -18.86 8.04 -15.87
N TRP A 95 -19.58 8.33 -14.80
CA TRP A 95 -21.01 8.04 -14.69
C TRP A 95 -21.84 8.83 -15.72
N ILE A 96 -21.60 10.14 -15.86
CA ILE A 96 -22.28 10.93 -16.91
C ILE A 96 -21.96 10.38 -18.30
N VAL A 97 -20.71 9.95 -18.53
CA VAL A 97 -20.32 9.32 -19.80
C VAL A 97 -21.05 8.00 -20.02
N ASP A 98 -21.23 7.20 -18.97
CA ASP A 98 -21.97 5.94 -19.05
C ASP A 98 -23.43 6.17 -19.44
N ASP A 99 -24.14 7.01 -18.66
CA ASP A 99 -25.57 7.27 -18.80
C ASP A 99 -25.92 8.01 -20.10
N ALA A 100 -25.14 9.04 -20.46
CA ALA A 100 -25.46 9.88 -21.61
C ALA A 100 -24.89 9.38 -22.94
N PHE A 101 -23.84 8.55 -22.93
CA PHE A 101 -23.14 8.15 -24.16
C PHE A 101 -22.95 6.65 -24.29
N TRP A 102 -22.36 5.97 -23.30
CA TRP A 102 -21.97 4.57 -23.45
C TRP A 102 -23.18 3.62 -23.48
N SER A 103 -23.99 3.64 -22.42
CA SER A 103 -25.18 2.79 -22.29
C SER A 103 -26.17 3.01 -23.44
N PRO A 104 -26.47 4.24 -23.90
CA PRO A 104 -27.31 4.46 -25.08
C PRO A 104 -26.72 3.99 -26.41
N ALA A 105 -25.41 4.12 -26.60
CA ALA A 105 -24.76 3.79 -27.88
C ALA A 105 -24.53 2.29 -28.08
N PHE A 106 -24.16 1.58 -27.01
CA PHE A 106 -23.78 0.17 -27.08
C PHE A 106 -24.83 -0.78 -26.54
N GLY A 107 -25.78 -0.27 -25.73
CA GLY A 107 -26.72 -1.08 -24.98
C GLY A 107 -26.01 -1.81 -23.84
N THR A 108 -26.61 -1.83 -22.65
CA THR A 108 -26.21 -2.76 -21.59
C THR A 108 -27.31 -3.78 -21.47
N GLY A 109 -26.98 -5.08 -21.49
CA GLY A 109 -27.95 -6.18 -21.41
C GLY A 109 -28.77 -6.23 -20.11
N GLY A 110 -28.68 -5.19 -19.26
CA GLY A 110 -29.37 -5.06 -17.97
C GLY A 110 -28.85 -5.99 -16.88
N VAL A 111 -28.29 -7.15 -17.24
CA VAL A 111 -27.80 -8.19 -16.32
C VAL A 111 -26.52 -8.84 -16.84
N GLY A 112 -25.72 -9.40 -15.94
CA GLY A 112 -24.53 -10.17 -16.28
C GLY A 112 -23.22 -9.39 -16.28
N LEU A 113 -22.15 -10.08 -16.68
CA LEU A 113 -20.77 -9.60 -16.55
C LEU A 113 -20.47 -8.41 -17.47
N GLU A 114 -21.12 -8.33 -18.64
CA GLU A 114 -20.98 -7.24 -19.60
C GLU A 114 -21.35 -5.88 -18.98
N THR A 115 -22.44 -5.84 -18.20
CA THR A 115 -22.86 -4.65 -17.47
C THR A 115 -21.82 -4.22 -16.43
N LEU A 116 -21.16 -5.17 -15.76
CA LEU A 116 -20.16 -4.89 -14.73
C LEU A 116 -18.82 -4.39 -15.31
N PHE A 117 -18.43 -4.87 -16.50
CA PHE A 117 -17.12 -4.64 -17.10
C PHE A 117 -17.09 -3.62 -18.24
N THR A 118 -18.12 -2.80 -18.37
CA THR A 118 -18.07 -1.65 -19.29
C THR A 118 -16.91 -0.71 -18.93
N PRO A 119 -16.25 -0.07 -19.91
CA PRO A 119 -15.16 0.88 -19.64
C PRO A 119 -15.51 2.00 -18.64
N PRO A 120 -16.70 2.64 -18.69
CA PRO A 120 -17.09 3.61 -17.67
C PRO A 120 -17.12 3.02 -16.25
N HIS A 121 -17.74 1.86 -16.07
CA HIS A 121 -17.77 1.19 -14.76
C HIS A 121 -16.37 0.82 -14.26
N LEU A 122 -15.43 0.46 -15.14
CA LEU A 122 -14.02 0.22 -14.73
C LEU A 122 -13.33 1.51 -14.25
N ILE A 123 -13.61 2.65 -14.88
CA ILE A 123 -13.12 3.95 -14.43
C ILE A 123 -13.77 4.31 -13.08
N GLU A 124 -15.07 4.07 -12.93
CA GLU A 124 -15.79 4.28 -11.67
C GLU A 124 -15.24 3.43 -10.52
N MET A 125 -15.00 2.13 -10.74
CA MET A 125 -14.40 1.24 -9.74
C MET A 125 -12.99 1.70 -9.35
N THR A 126 -12.19 2.13 -10.33
CA THR A 126 -10.84 2.66 -10.09
C THR A 126 -10.91 3.96 -9.30
N ALA A 127 -11.80 4.88 -9.68
CA ALA A 127 -12.05 6.12 -8.97
C ALA A 127 -12.53 5.86 -7.54
N ALA A 128 -13.46 4.93 -7.35
CA ALA A 128 -13.93 4.48 -6.04
C ALA A 128 -12.77 3.97 -5.18
N ALA A 129 -11.87 3.13 -5.71
CA ALA A 129 -10.68 2.67 -5.00
C ALA A 129 -9.80 3.85 -4.54
N VAL A 130 -9.62 4.87 -5.40
CA VAL A 130 -8.84 6.08 -5.08
C VAL A 130 -9.55 6.96 -4.05
N ILE A 131 -10.89 7.05 -4.08
CA ILE A 131 -11.69 7.79 -3.12
C ILE A 131 -11.55 7.18 -1.73
N VAL A 132 -11.88 5.89 -1.60
CA VAL A 132 -11.98 5.24 -0.28
C VAL A 132 -10.64 5.02 0.38
N SER A 133 -9.55 4.99 -0.40
CA SER A 133 -8.16 4.91 0.09
C SER A 133 -7.57 6.27 0.50
N GLY A 134 -8.27 7.39 0.28
CA GLY A 134 -7.80 8.73 0.61
C GLY A 134 -7.27 8.86 2.04
N PRO A 135 -8.07 8.51 3.07
CA PRO A 135 -7.65 8.57 4.47
C PRO A 135 -6.47 7.64 4.81
N LEU A 136 -6.40 6.45 4.21
CA LEU A 136 -5.25 5.54 4.34
C LEU A 136 -3.97 6.16 3.75
N ARG A 137 -4.05 6.76 2.55
CA ARG A 137 -2.92 7.48 1.93
C ARG A 137 -2.49 8.68 2.76
N ALA A 138 -3.45 9.41 3.33
CA ALA A 138 -3.21 10.56 4.19
C ALA A 138 -2.43 10.14 5.45
N ALA A 139 -2.86 9.05 6.11
CA ALA A 139 -2.17 8.49 7.27
C ALA A 139 -0.74 8.02 6.94
N ALA A 140 -0.56 7.36 5.79
CA ALA A 140 0.77 6.91 5.33
C ALA A 140 1.70 8.09 5.03
N ARG A 141 1.22 9.14 4.34
CA ARG A 141 2.01 10.35 4.04
C ARG A 141 2.41 11.14 5.27
N ARG A 142 1.57 11.13 6.30
CA ARG A 142 1.88 11.73 7.60
C ARG A 142 2.88 10.92 8.44
N GLY A 143 3.26 9.72 8.00
CA GLY A 143 4.16 8.84 8.75
C GLY A 143 3.55 8.33 10.05
N GLU A 144 2.23 8.09 10.09
CA GLU A 144 1.57 7.55 11.28
C GLU A 144 2.13 6.16 11.63
N ILE A 145 2.74 6.03 12.81
CA ILE A 145 3.40 4.78 13.23
C ILE A 145 2.37 3.67 13.50
N ALA A 146 1.19 4.04 14.02
CA ALA A 146 0.13 3.10 14.34
C ALA A 146 -1.10 3.38 13.47
N ALA A 147 -1.74 2.32 12.98
CA ALA A 147 -2.96 2.45 12.19
C ALA A 147 -4.09 3.02 13.06
N SER A 148 -4.60 4.19 12.69
CA SER A 148 -5.79 4.79 13.30
C SER A 148 -7.06 4.04 12.87
N PRO A 149 -8.17 4.10 13.65
CA PRO A 149 -9.44 3.50 13.23
C PRO A 149 -9.91 4.01 11.86
N VAL A 150 -9.66 5.29 11.56
CA VAL A 150 -9.98 5.91 10.26
C VAL A 150 -9.18 5.25 9.14
N ALA A 151 -7.87 5.05 9.32
CA ALA A 151 -7.03 4.36 8.34
C ALA A 151 -7.42 2.88 8.17
N LEU A 152 -7.78 2.19 9.25
CA LEU A 152 -8.26 0.80 9.20
C LEU A 152 -9.60 0.68 8.46
N THR A 153 -10.56 1.57 8.74
CA THR A 153 -11.82 1.61 8.01
C THR A 153 -11.57 1.90 6.53
N SER A 154 -10.72 2.88 6.21
CA SER A 154 -10.32 3.17 4.82
C SER A 154 -9.69 1.96 4.12
N ALA A 155 -8.84 1.20 4.82
CA ALA A 155 -8.26 -0.03 4.29
C ALA A 155 -9.32 -1.14 4.07
N ALA A 156 -10.29 -1.28 4.98
CA ALA A 156 -11.40 -2.21 4.84
C ALA A 156 -12.32 -1.84 3.67
N LEU A 157 -12.59 -0.55 3.49
CA LEU A 157 -13.35 -0.03 2.36
C LEU A 157 -12.61 -0.26 1.04
N LEU A 158 -11.29 -0.04 1.01
CA LEU A 158 -10.47 -0.37 -0.18
C LEU A 158 -10.50 -1.86 -0.50
N LEU A 159 -10.33 -2.73 0.51
CA LEU A 159 -10.50 -4.17 0.36
C LEU A 159 -11.90 -4.49 -0.19
N SER A 160 -12.93 -3.76 0.26
CA SER A 160 -14.30 -3.94 -0.19
C SER A 160 -14.54 -3.49 -1.63
N VAL A 161 -13.78 -2.52 -2.16
CA VAL A 161 -13.78 -2.21 -3.59
C VAL A 161 -13.20 -3.36 -4.40
N PHE A 162 -12.09 -3.95 -3.94
CA PHE A 162 -11.51 -5.12 -4.62
C PHE A 162 -12.47 -6.31 -4.62
N THR A 163 -13.08 -6.65 -3.48
CA THR A 163 -14.03 -7.77 -3.42
C THR A 163 -15.33 -7.49 -4.17
N PHE A 164 -15.71 -6.22 -4.32
CA PHE A 164 -16.82 -5.80 -5.18
C PHE A 164 -16.48 -5.99 -6.66
N ALA A 165 -15.28 -5.57 -7.08
CA ALA A 165 -14.82 -5.75 -8.46
C ALA A 165 -14.70 -7.24 -8.83
N THR A 166 -14.30 -8.09 -7.88
CA THR A 166 -14.20 -9.55 -8.05
C THR A 166 -15.42 -10.31 -7.56
N GLN A 167 -16.58 -9.65 -7.39
CA GLN A 167 -17.76 -10.26 -6.76
C GLN A 167 -18.28 -11.52 -7.50
N PHE A 168 -18.09 -11.58 -8.82
CA PHE A 168 -18.45 -12.72 -9.66
C PHE A 168 -17.61 -13.98 -9.38
N ALA A 169 -16.50 -13.84 -8.64
CA ALA A 169 -15.60 -14.91 -8.26
C ALA A 169 -15.29 -14.83 -6.76
N HIS A 170 -16.33 -14.77 -5.92
CA HIS A 170 -16.17 -14.62 -4.47
C HIS A 170 -16.84 -15.76 -3.67
N PRO A 171 -16.10 -16.47 -2.80
CA PRO A 171 -16.61 -17.67 -2.09
C PRO A 171 -17.73 -17.39 -1.08
N LEU A 172 -17.79 -16.16 -0.54
CA LEU A 172 -18.91 -15.72 0.33
C LEU A 172 -20.19 -15.36 -0.44
N ILE A 173 -20.09 -15.13 -1.76
CA ILE A 173 -21.24 -14.83 -2.62
C ILE A 173 -21.74 -16.13 -3.21
N ASP A 174 -20.85 -16.89 -3.86
CA ASP A 174 -21.18 -18.16 -4.52
C ASP A 174 -20.44 -19.34 -3.85
N PRO A 175 -21.09 -20.03 -2.89
CA PRO A 175 -20.48 -21.11 -2.15
C PRO A 175 -20.48 -22.43 -2.94
N TRP A 176 -19.71 -22.49 -4.01
CA TRP A 176 -19.56 -23.67 -4.87
C TRP A 176 -19.32 -25.01 -4.15
N PRO A 177 -18.60 -25.08 -3.02
CA PRO A 177 -18.41 -26.35 -2.31
C PRO A 177 -19.62 -26.81 -1.51
N ALA A 178 -20.67 -26.00 -1.34
CA ALA A 178 -21.84 -26.34 -0.54
C ALA A 178 -22.83 -27.20 -1.33
N ALA A 179 -23.29 -28.30 -0.75
CA ALA A 179 -24.19 -29.24 -1.45
C ALA A 179 -25.61 -28.70 -1.65
N ASP A 180 -26.01 -27.70 -0.86
CA ASP A 180 -27.29 -26.99 -0.98
C ASP A 180 -27.21 -25.76 -1.89
N TYR A 181 -26.08 -25.53 -2.56
CA TYR A 181 -25.93 -24.36 -3.43
C TYR A 181 -26.88 -24.46 -4.65
N PRO A 182 -27.80 -23.49 -4.86
CA PRO A 182 -28.87 -23.60 -5.86
C PRO A 182 -28.38 -23.81 -7.30
N PHE A 183 -27.19 -23.29 -7.63
CA PHE A 183 -26.62 -23.35 -8.98
C PHE A 183 -25.60 -24.48 -9.17
N LEU A 184 -25.44 -25.36 -8.17
CA LEU A 184 -24.48 -26.46 -8.23
C LEU A 184 -24.69 -27.37 -9.45
N HIS A 185 -25.94 -27.57 -9.86
CA HIS A 185 -26.32 -28.41 -11.00
C HIS A 185 -26.58 -27.64 -12.29
N SER A 186 -26.42 -26.30 -12.28
CA SER A 186 -26.61 -25.45 -13.47
C SER A 186 -25.43 -25.51 -14.43
N ALA A 187 -24.30 -26.07 -14.00
CA ALA A 187 -23.07 -26.20 -14.79
C ALA A 187 -22.49 -27.62 -14.65
N PRO A 188 -21.64 -28.06 -15.60
CA PRO A 188 -20.85 -29.28 -15.43
C PRO A 188 -20.03 -29.25 -14.14
N VAL A 189 -19.93 -30.38 -13.45
CA VAL A 189 -19.27 -30.49 -12.13
C VAL A 189 -17.86 -29.90 -12.13
N TRP A 190 -17.04 -30.23 -13.13
CA TRP A 190 -15.66 -29.75 -13.25
C TRP A 190 -15.57 -28.21 -13.36
N LEU A 191 -16.58 -27.56 -13.95
CA LEU A 191 -16.60 -26.11 -14.10
C LEU A 191 -16.90 -25.45 -12.76
N GLY A 192 -17.84 -25.99 -11.99
CA GLY A 192 -18.14 -25.52 -10.63
C GLY A 192 -16.97 -25.70 -9.67
N GLU A 193 -16.26 -26.84 -9.75
CA GLU A 193 -15.03 -27.07 -8.99
C GLU A 193 -13.94 -26.05 -9.34
N ASN A 194 -13.73 -25.77 -10.64
CA ASN A 194 -12.77 -24.78 -11.11
C ASN A 194 -13.13 -23.35 -10.65
N MET A 195 -14.40 -22.94 -10.75
CA MET A 195 -14.86 -21.62 -10.32
C MET A 195 -14.74 -21.46 -8.80
N GLY A 196 -15.14 -22.46 -8.02
CA GLY A 196 -14.99 -22.45 -6.56
C GLY A 196 -13.52 -22.39 -6.13
N MET A 197 -12.65 -23.15 -6.78
CA MET A 197 -11.21 -23.11 -6.49
C MET A 197 -10.60 -21.75 -6.87
N ALA A 198 -10.91 -21.23 -8.05
CA ALA A 198 -10.42 -19.93 -8.50
C ALA A 198 -10.87 -18.79 -7.55
N ALA A 199 -12.14 -18.79 -7.16
CA ALA A 199 -12.70 -17.81 -6.22
C ALA A 199 -12.00 -17.87 -4.85
N LEU A 200 -11.77 -19.07 -4.32
CA LEU A 200 -11.10 -19.26 -3.04
C LEU A 200 -9.63 -18.81 -3.08
N LEU A 201 -8.89 -19.19 -4.13
CA LEU A 201 -7.50 -18.79 -4.32
C LEU A 201 -7.36 -17.27 -4.52
N ALA A 202 -8.24 -16.67 -5.31
CA ALA A 202 -8.26 -15.22 -5.52
C ALA A 202 -8.52 -14.49 -4.20
N GLN A 203 -9.55 -14.90 -3.45
CA GLN A 203 -9.91 -14.23 -2.19
C GLN A 203 -8.83 -14.37 -1.12
N THR A 204 -8.24 -15.55 -0.97
CA THR A 204 -7.15 -15.78 -0.01
C THR A 204 -5.89 -14.99 -0.37
N ALA A 205 -5.60 -14.80 -1.66
CA ALA A 205 -4.51 -13.94 -2.12
C ALA A 205 -4.78 -12.45 -1.86
N ILE A 206 -6.01 -11.96 -2.11
CA ILE A 206 -6.41 -10.58 -1.84
C ILE A 206 -6.29 -10.26 -0.35
N LEU A 207 -6.86 -11.11 0.53
CA LEU A 207 -6.77 -10.93 1.98
C LEU A 207 -5.32 -10.97 2.49
N ALA A 208 -4.51 -11.90 1.97
CA ALA A 208 -3.09 -12.00 2.32
C ALA A 208 -2.31 -10.74 1.90
N GLY A 209 -2.55 -10.23 0.69
CA GLY A 209 -1.96 -8.99 0.18
C GLY A 209 -2.33 -7.79 1.06
N THR A 210 -3.61 -7.62 1.38
CA THR A 210 -4.07 -6.54 2.28
C THR A 210 -3.45 -6.65 3.66
N GLY A 211 -3.46 -7.83 4.27
CA GLY A 211 -2.86 -8.06 5.58
C GLY A 211 -1.35 -7.78 5.61
N LEU A 212 -0.64 -8.16 4.55
CA LEU A 212 0.79 -7.87 4.41
C LEU A 212 1.06 -6.37 4.25
N LEU A 213 0.34 -5.69 3.36
CA LEU A 213 0.48 -4.26 3.14
C LEU A 213 0.26 -3.47 4.43
N LEU A 214 -0.81 -3.77 5.18
CA LEU A 214 -1.09 -3.14 6.47
C LEU A 214 -0.01 -3.40 7.51
N ASN A 215 0.47 -4.65 7.62
CA ASN A 215 1.53 -5.02 8.57
C ASN A 215 2.91 -4.44 8.20
N SER A 216 3.14 -4.17 6.90
CA SER A 216 4.36 -3.51 6.43
C SER A 216 4.34 -1.99 6.66
N GLY A 217 3.18 -1.34 6.45
CA GLY A 217 3.05 0.11 6.53
C GLY A 217 2.82 0.65 7.94
N PHE A 218 2.21 -0.13 8.84
CA PHE A 218 1.82 0.33 10.16
C PHE A 218 2.16 -0.66 11.27
N LYS A 219 2.27 -0.17 12.51
CA LYS A 219 2.21 -0.98 13.72
C LYS A 219 0.75 -1.29 14.04
N LEU A 220 0.35 -2.54 13.80
CA LEU A 220 -1.01 -3.00 14.03
C LEU A 220 -1.29 -3.22 15.52
N ARG A 221 -2.46 -2.76 15.96
CA ARG A 221 -3.01 -3.07 17.29
C ARG A 221 -3.72 -4.42 17.25
N PRO A 222 -3.82 -5.16 18.37
CA PRO A 222 -4.64 -6.36 18.42
C PRO A 222 -6.07 -6.08 17.92
N GLY A 223 -6.56 -6.93 17.02
CA GLY A 223 -7.89 -6.78 16.41
C GLY A 223 -7.94 -5.95 15.12
N SER A 224 -6.81 -5.43 14.62
CA SER A 224 -6.81 -4.59 13.42
C SER A 224 -7.20 -5.38 12.16
N LEU A 225 -6.64 -6.58 11.98
CA LEU A 225 -6.95 -7.42 10.82
C LEU A 225 -8.35 -8.05 10.96
N THR A 226 -8.74 -8.42 12.18
CA THR A 226 -10.12 -8.84 12.48
C THR A 226 -11.12 -7.77 12.09
N PHE A 227 -10.89 -6.51 12.47
CA PHE A 227 -11.77 -5.41 12.10
C PHE A 227 -11.86 -5.23 10.58
N VAL A 228 -10.72 -5.20 9.88
CA VAL A 228 -10.66 -5.00 8.42
C VAL A 228 -11.38 -6.13 7.68
N PHE A 229 -11.11 -7.39 8.04
CA PHE A 229 -11.73 -8.53 7.38
C PHE A 229 -13.21 -8.69 7.74
N ALA A 230 -13.60 -8.42 9.00
CA ALA A 230 -14.99 -8.47 9.41
C ALA A 230 -15.83 -7.41 8.68
N LEU A 231 -15.36 -6.17 8.60
CA LEU A 231 -16.08 -5.09 7.90
C LEU A 231 -16.24 -5.40 6.41
N ASN A 232 -15.18 -5.92 5.77
CA ASN A 232 -15.27 -6.41 4.40
C ASN A 232 -16.28 -7.57 4.26
N GLY A 233 -16.20 -8.54 5.17
CA GLY A 233 -17.12 -9.68 5.22
C GLY A 233 -18.58 -9.27 5.31
N ILE A 234 -18.91 -8.31 6.19
CA ILE A 234 -20.26 -7.75 6.32
C ILE A 234 -20.74 -7.23 4.97
N LEU A 235 -19.97 -6.36 4.32
CA LEU A 235 -20.35 -5.78 3.03
C LEU A 235 -20.55 -6.85 1.96
N VAL A 236 -19.60 -7.79 1.83
CA VAL A 236 -19.70 -8.85 0.83
C VAL A 236 -20.92 -9.74 1.04
N THR A 237 -21.22 -10.12 2.28
CA THR A 237 -22.38 -10.99 2.59
C THR A 237 -23.73 -10.34 2.26
N ILE A 238 -23.82 -9.01 2.19
CA ILE A 238 -25.03 -8.31 1.73
C ILE A 238 -25.41 -8.76 0.31
N THR A 239 -24.45 -8.99 -0.58
CA THR A 239 -24.69 -9.25 -2.02
C THR A 239 -25.66 -10.40 -2.32
N LYS A 240 -25.58 -11.51 -1.57
CA LYS A 240 -26.53 -12.63 -1.68
C LYS A 240 -27.22 -13.00 -0.38
N GLY A 241 -26.97 -12.28 0.71
CA GLY A 241 -27.57 -12.56 2.03
C GLY A 241 -26.95 -13.75 2.76
N ASN A 242 -25.76 -14.21 2.38
CA ASN A 242 -25.06 -15.33 3.01
C ASN A 242 -24.40 -14.95 4.35
N PHE A 243 -25.15 -14.30 5.26
CA PHE A 243 -24.63 -13.84 6.55
C PHE A 243 -24.13 -14.98 7.45
N TYR A 244 -24.57 -16.21 7.20
CA TYR A 244 -24.05 -17.39 7.90
C TYR A 244 -22.54 -17.61 7.66
N LEU A 245 -21.98 -17.11 6.54
CA LEU A 245 -20.55 -17.19 6.24
C LEU A 245 -19.72 -16.07 6.90
N LEU A 246 -20.35 -15.12 7.62
CA LEU A 246 -19.66 -14.03 8.31
C LEU A 246 -18.59 -14.48 9.34
N PRO A 247 -18.72 -15.63 10.03
CA PRO A 247 -17.67 -16.14 10.90
C PRO A 247 -16.34 -16.42 10.18
N VAL A 248 -16.36 -16.70 8.87
CA VAL A 248 -15.16 -17.01 8.07
C VAL A 248 -14.14 -15.87 8.05
N PRO A 249 -14.46 -14.64 7.60
CA PRO A 249 -13.54 -13.52 7.66
C PRO A 249 -13.16 -13.11 9.09
N ILE A 250 -14.06 -13.28 10.07
CA ILE A 250 -13.77 -13.00 11.49
C ILE A 250 -12.69 -13.95 12.02
N ALA A 251 -12.86 -15.26 11.84
CA ALA A 251 -11.90 -16.28 12.27
C ALA A 251 -10.54 -16.09 11.59
N THR A 252 -10.55 -15.74 10.30
CA THR A 252 -9.34 -15.40 9.54
C THR A 252 -8.59 -14.23 10.15
N GLY A 253 -9.32 -13.17 10.49
CA GLY A 253 -8.72 -11.98 11.09
C GLY A 253 -8.18 -12.22 12.49
N ILE A 254 -8.88 -13.02 13.32
CA ILE A 254 -8.40 -13.43 14.65
C ILE A 254 -7.09 -14.21 14.53
N ALA A 255 -7.02 -15.18 13.61
CA ALA A 255 -5.81 -15.95 13.36
C ALA A 255 -4.65 -15.06 12.88
N ALA A 256 -4.94 -14.09 12.02
CA ALA A 256 -3.94 -13.14 11.52
C ALA A 256 -3.43 -12.20 12.63
N ASP A 257 -4.31 -11.64 13.45
CA ASP A 257 -3.94 -10.80 14.59
C ASP A 257 -3.15 -11.58 15.64
N ALA A 258 -3.53 -12.84 15.92
CA ALA A 258 -2.78 -13.72 16.82
C ALA A 258 -1.37 -13.99 16.29
N TRP A 259 -1.24 -14.22 14.97
CA TRP A 259 0.07 -14.42 14.33
C TRP A 259 0.94 -13.16 14.38
N VAL A 260 0.36 -11.98 14.11
CA VAL A 260 1.08 -10.69 14.22
C VAL A 260 1.54 -10.47 15.66
N ALA A 261 0.68 -10.71 16.65
CA ALA A 261 1.03 -10.56 18.07
C ALA A 261 2.14 -11.55 18.51
N TRP A 262 2.11 -12.78 17.99
CA TRP A 262 3.12 -13.80 18.29
C TRP A 262 4.47 -13.49 17.64
N THR A 263 4.47 -13.09 16.36
CA THR A 263 5.70 -12.78 15.62
C THR A 263 6.34 -11.47 16.02
N ALA A 264 5.58 -10.51 16.56
CA ALA A 264 6.12 -9.27 17.13
C ALA A 264 7.13 -9.50 18.27
N ARG A 265 7.14 -10.69 18.88
CA ARG A 265 8.09 -11.08 19.94
C ARG A 265 9.41 -11.65 19.41
N ARG A 266 9.54 -11.89 18.10
CA ARG A 266 10.72 -12.53 17.49
C ARG A 266 11.49 -11.54 16.60
N PRO A 267 12.84 -11.62 16.53
CA PRO A 267 13.62 -10.84 15.58
C PRO A 267 13.32 -11.32 14.15
N GLY A 268 12.87 -10.39 13.30
CA GLY A 268 12.47 -10.63 11.91
C GLY A 268 10.95 -10.56 11.72
N ARG A 269 10.51 -9.91 10.63
CA ARG A 269 9.09 -9.84 10.23
C ARG A 269 8.81 -10.93 9.18
N PRO A 270 8.24 -12.09 9.54
CA PRO A 270 8.02 -13.16 8.57
C PRO A 270 6.76 -12.87 7.71
N SER A 271 6.93 -12.11 6.63
CA SER A 271 5.85 -11.72 5.71
C SER A 271 5.13 -12.93 5.08
N ALA A 272 5.89 -13.93 4.63
CA ALA A 272 5.36 -15.11 3.96
C ALA A 272 4.52 -15.98 4.90
N SER A 273 4.88 -16.07 6.17
CA SER A 273 4.12 -16.88 7.12
C SER A 273 2.82 -16.20 7.55
N LEU A 274 2.78 -14.87 7.65
CA LEU A 274 1.53 -14.14 7.87
C LEU A 274 0.55 -14.40 6.72
N CYS A 275 1.02 -14.30 5.48
CA CYS A 275 0.18 -14.55 4.31
C CYS A 275 -0.32 -16.01 4.29
N ALA A 276 0.55 -16.97 4.60
CA ALA A 276 0.17 -18.39 4.71
C ALA A 276 -0.91 -18.61 5.77
N VAL A 277 -0.79 -17.98 6.94
CA VAL A 277 -1.79 -18.07 8.02
C VAL A 277 -3.12 -17.49 7.58
N ILE A 278 -3.13 -16.33 6.91
CA ILE A 278 -4.37 -15.73 6.38
C ILE A 278 -5.04 -16.69 5.38
N GLY A 279 -4.29 -17.20 4.40
CA GLY A 279 -4.81 -18.12 3.39
C GLY A 279 -5.33 -19.43 3.98
N ALA A 280 -4.57 -20.03 4.89
CA ALA A 280 -4.95 -21.25 5.59
C ALA A 280 -6.18 -21.05 6.47
N ALA A 281 -6.20 -20.01 7.30
CA ALA A 281 -7.29 -19.74 8.22
C ALA A 281 -8.60 -19.47 7.47
N TYR A 282 -8.55 -18.71 6.37
CA TYR A 282 -9.72 -18.46 5.55
C TYR A 282 -10.25 -19.74 4.90
N ALA A 283 -9.38 -20.51 4.24
CA ALA A 283 -9.80 -21.74 3.59
C ALA A 283 -10.33 -22.78 4.59
N ILE A 284 -9.66 -22.95 5.73
CA ILE A 284 -10.10 -23.86 6.80
C ILE A 284 -11.45 -23.41 7.37
N ALA A 285 -11.59 -22.13 7.75
CA ALA A 285 -12.82 -21.63 8.33
C ALA A 285 -14.00 -21.72 7.35
N TYR A 286 -13.77 -21.38 6.08
CA TYR A 286 -14.77 -21.48 5.02
C TYR A 286 -15.24 -22.92 4.80
N MET A 287 -14.28 -23.82 4.67
CA MET A 287 -14.55 -25.23 4.41
C MET A 287 -15.21 -25.90 5.63
N ALA A 288 -14.76 -25.58 6.85
CA ALA A 288 -15.36 -26.06 8.09
C ALA A 288 -16.82 -25.58 8.25
N ASP A 289 -17.10 -24.31 7.95
CA ASP A 289 -18.46 -23.76 8.01
C ASP A 289 -19.40 -24.50 7.04
N ILE A 290 -18.95 -24.78 5.82
CA ILE A 290 -19.69 -25.60 4.85
C ILE A 290 -19.90 -27.03 5.35
N ALA A 291 -18.87 -27.65 5.95
CA ALA A 291 -18.93 -29.04 6.39
C ALA A 291 -19.85 -29.29 7.60
N VAL A 292 -20.01 -28.30 8.48
CA VAL A 292 -20.89 -28.39 9.66
C VAL A 292 -22.37 -28.24 9.28
N ARG A 293 -22.69 -27.70 8.11
CA ARG A 293 -24.08 -27.56 7.66
C ARG A 293 -24.71 -28.91 7.33
N PRO A 294 -26.05 -29.06 7.49
CA PRO A 294 -26.75 -30.31 7.24
C PRO A 294 -26.56 -30.88 5.83
N ALA A 295 -26.47 -30.01 4.83
CA ALA A 295 -26.22 -30.39 3.44
C ALA A 295 -24.77 -30.85 3.22
N GLY A 296 -23.83 -30.37 4.04
CA GLY A 296 -22.41 -30.64 3.93
C GLY A 296 -21.77 -30.09 2.66
N SER A 297 -20.60 -30.63 2.32
CA SER A 297 -19.87 -30.25 1.11
C SER A 297 -20.15 -31.20 -0.05
N ALA A 298 -20.36 -30.65 -1.24
CA ALA A 298 -20.41 -31.41 -2.50
C ALA A 298 -19.02 -31.91 -2.94
N TRP A 299 -17.95 -31.31 -2.40
CA TRP A 299 -16.58 -31.64 -2.79
C TRP A 299 -16.06 -32.87 -2.07
N LYS A 300 -15.33 -33.71 -2.81
CA LYS A 300 -14.66 -34.88 -2.23
C LYS A 300 -13.54 -34.45 -1.25
N PRO A 301 -13.23 -35.26 -0.22
CA PRO A 301 -12.21 -34.91 0.78
C PRO A 301 -10.83 -34.55 0.19
N SER A 302 -10.45 -35.18 -0.93
CA SER A 302 -9.19 -34.88 -1.62
C SER A 302 -9.15 -33.45 -2.16
N LEU A 303 -10.24 -32.97 -2.79
CA LEU A 303 -10.32 -31.59 -3.29
C LEU A 303 -10.39 -30.58 -2.14
N TRP A 304 -11.10 -30.94 -1.06
CA TRP A 304 -11.21 -30.16 0.17
C TRP A 304 -9.83 -29.90 0.80
N ALA A 305 -9.02 -30.95 0.98
CA ALA A 305 -7.64 -30.83 1.46
C ALA A 305 -6.75 -30.06 0.47
N GLY A 306 -6.90 -30.35 -0.83
CA GLY A 306 -6.17 -29.66 -1.89
C GLY A 306 -6.43 -28.14 -1.90
N ALA A 307 -7.67 -27.72 -1.69
CA ALA A 307 -8.07 -26.31 -1.65
C ALA A 307 -7.40 -25.54 -0.49
N ILE A 308 -7.35 -26.16 0.70
CA ILE A 308 -6.69 -25.59 1.87
C ILE A 308 -5.18 -25.46 1.64
N ILE A 309 -4.54 -26.53 1.14
CA ILE A 309 -3.11 -26.54 0.85
C ILE A 309 -2.78 -25.51 -0.23
N ALA A 310 -3.54 -25.47 -1.32
CA ALA A 310 -3.33 -24.54 -2.43
C ALA A 310 -3.49 -23.08 -1.98
N SER A 311 -4.54 -22.76 -1.20
CA SER A 311 -4.74 -21.41 -0.63
C SER A 311 -3.61 -21.01 0.31
N THR A 312 -3.10 -21.95 1.11
CA THR A 312 -1.96 -21.71 2.00
C THR A 312 -0.68 -21.43 1.20
N LEU A 313 -0.41 -22.25 0.18
CA LEU A 313 0.78 -22.15 -0.65
C LEU A 313 0.78 -20.89 -1.52
N ILE A 314 -0.35 -20.55 -2.15
CA ILE A 314 -0.43 -19.35 -3.00
C ILE A 314 -0.24 -18.08 -2.17
N SER A 315 -0.86 -17.99 -0.99
CA SER A 315 -0.67 -16.84 -0.11
C SER A 315 0.76 -16.80 0.44
N TRP A 316 1.37 -17.94 0.76
CA TRP A 316 2.78 -18.00 1.15
C TRP A 316 3.72 -17.52 0.03
N LEU A 317 3.50 -17.98 -1.21
CA LEU A 317 4.25 -17.56 -2.39
C LEU A 317 4.08 -16.06 -2.65
N MET A 318 2.86 -15.55 -2.53
CA MET A 318 2.57 -14.11 -2.64
C MET A 318 3.39 -13.31 -1.61
N GLY A 319 3.42 -13.76 -0.35
CA GLY A 319 4.21 -13.11 0.70
C GLY A 319 5.74 -13.22 0.50
N ARG A 320 6.22 -14.21 -0.27
CA ARG A 320 7.61 -14.29 -0.74
C ARG A 320 7.86 -13.29 -1.86
N VAL A 321 7.02 -13.27 -2.89
CA VAL A 321 7.15 -12.38 -4.06
C VAL A 321 7.11 -10.92 -3.66
N LEU A 322 6.11 -10.53 -2.86
CA LEU A 322 5.97 -9.14 -2.37
C LEU A 322 7.12 -8.70 -1.45
N ARG A 323 7.87 -9.65 -0.86
CA ARG A 323 9.08 -9.35 -0.08
C ARG A 323 10.32 -9.20 -0.97
N VAL A 324 10.38 -9.96 -2.07
CA VAL A 324 11.49 -9.92 -3.04
C VAL A 324 11.43 -8.67 -3.92
N GLY A 325 10.23 -8.12 -4.15
CA GLY A 325 10.01 -7.02 -5.08
C GLY A 325 9.17 -5.87 -4.52
N LEU A 326 9.79 -5.03 -3.70
CA LEU A 326 9.68 -3.58 -3.87
C LEU A 326 11.12 -3.08 -4.02
N PRO A 327 11.72 -3.13 -5.22
CA PRO A 327 12.90 -2.30 -5.46
C PRO A 327 12.51 -0.87 -5.08
N ALA A 328 13.40 -0.16 -4.39
CA ALA A 328 13.21 1.24 -3.96
C ALA A 328 12.68 2.16 -5.08
N ALA A 329 12.79 1.75 -6.35
CA ALA A 329 12.20 2.37 -7.53
C ALA A 329 10.65 2.50 -7.54
N VAL A 330 9.89 1.63 -6.85
CA VAL A 330 8.40 1.74 -6.81
C VAL A 330 7.92 2.65 -5.67
N ILE A 331 8.82 3.00 -4.74
CA ILE A 331 8.56 3.97 -3.65
C ILE A 331 9.00 5.38 -4.06
N ALA A 332 9.80 5.52 -5.12
CA ALA A 332 10.03 6.81 -5.76
C ALA A 332 8.70 7.29 -6.37
N PRO A 333 8.16 8.46 -5.96
CA PRO A 333 6.97 9.00 -6.59
C PRO A 333 7.24 9.19 -8.08
N TYR A 334 6.33 8.72 -8.93
CA TYR A 334 6.27 9.05 -10.36
C TYR A 334 6.53 10.57 -10.56
N PRO A 335 7.60 10.98 -11.25
CA PRO A 335 7.96 12.39 -11.40
C PRO A 335 7.17 13.11 -12.51
N MET A 336 6.08 12.54 -13.03
CA MET A 336 5.42 13.11 -14.20
C MET A 336 4.46 14.27 -13.90
N PHE A 337 4.06 14.49 -12.64
CA PHE A 337 3.08 15.54 -12.27
C PHE A 337 3.35 16.26 -10.94
N MET A 338 4.42 15.91 -10.21
CA MET A 338 4.93 16.79 -9.17
C MET A 338 5.98 17.66 -9.84
N GLY A 339 5.77 18.98 -9.86
CA GLY A 339 6.86 19.92 -10.18
C GLY A 339 8.09 19.46 -9.41
N GLU A 340 9.20 19.29 -10.12
CA GLU A 340 10.42 18.74 -9.59
C GLU A 340 10.64 19.32 -8.18
N PRO A 341 10.73 18.50 -7.10
CA PRO A 341 11.37 19.01 -5.91
C PRO A 341 12.71 19.54 -6.41
N GLU A 342 12.99 20.83 -6.18
CA GLU A 342 14.21 21.43 -6.68
C GLU A 342 15.34 20.43 -6.45
N PRO A 343 16.06 19.99 -7.49
CA PRO A 343 17.09 18.98 -7.33
C PRO A 343 17.98 19.47 -6.20
N GLU A 344 18.12 18.69 -5.12
CA GLU A 344 18.97 19.02 -3.98
C GLU A 344 20.40 19.19 -4.50
N ARG A 345 20.72 20.40 -4.96
CA ARG A 345 22.02 20.73 -5.50
C ARG A 345 22.97 20.89 -4.34
N TRP A 346 24.22 20.46 -4.54
CA TRP A 346 25.28 20.78 -3.60
C TRP A 346 25.34 22.29 -3.34
N THR A 347 25.16 22.70 -2.08
CA THR A 347 25.21 24.09 -1.64
C THR A 347 26.49 24.34 -0.86
N LEU A 348 27.13 25.50 -1.06
CA LEU A 348 28.27 25.94 -0.22
C LEU A 348 27.82 26.66 1.06
N ASP A 349 26.54 26.61 1.40
CA ASP A 349 25.98 27.25 2.59
C ASP A 349 26.39 26.47 3.86
N PRO A 350 27.18 27.06 4.78
CA PRO A 350 27.66 26.40 5.99
C PRO A 350 26.57 26.03 7.00
N ASP A 351 25.36 26.57 6.87
CA ASP A 351 24.23 26.27 7.77
C ASP A 351 23.28 25.18 7.20
N SER A 352 23.55 24.69 5.98
CA SER A 352 22.72 23.68 5.32
C SER A 352 23.01 22.27 5.86
N THR A 353 21.99 21.66 6.49
CA THR A 353 22.00 20.26 6.95
C THR A 353 21.87 19.25 5.81
N ALA A 354 21.53 19.70 4.60
CA ALA A 354 21.39 18.86 3.42
C ALA A 354 22.74 18.26 2.98
N ARG A 355 23.86 18.94 3.25
CA ARG A 355 25.20 18.51 2.82
C ARG A 355 25.63 17.18 3.44
N GLU A 356 25.43 17.04 4.74
CA GLU A 356 25.76 15.80 5.44
C GLU A 356 24.87 14.64 4.97
N GLN A 357 23.60 14.92 4.67
CA GLN A 357 22.68 13.93 4.14
C GLN A 357 23.10 13.47 2.74
N LEU A 358 23.56 14.40 1.89
CA LEU A 358 24.10 14.08 0.57
C LEU A 358 25.39 13.25 0.64
N VAL A 359 26.30 13.58 1.57
CA VAL A 359 27.51 12.80 1.83
C VAL A 359 27.15 11.40 2.32
N ARG A 360 26.23 11.29 3.28
CA ARG A 360 25.76 9.99 3.79
C ARG A 360 25.15 9.14 2.67
N ALA A 361 24.25 9.71 1.87
CA ALA A 361 23.61 9.01 0.76
C ALA A 361 24.65 8.52 -0.26
N ALA A 362 25.64 9.34 -0.61
CA ALA A 362 26.72 8.95 -1.50
C ALA A 362 27.61 7.83 -0.93
N LEU A 363 27.84 7.81 0.38
CA LEU A 363 28.60 6.75 1.05
C LEU A 363 27.82 5.43 1.14
N ASP A 364 26.50 5.49 1.35
CA ASP A 364 25.61 4.31 1.27
C ASP A 364 25.69 3.68 -0.14
N ASP A 365 25.77 4.52 -1.19
CA ASP A 365 25.87 4.12 -2.60
C ASP A 365 27.31 3.88 -3.12
N LEU A 366 28.33 3.87 -2.26
CA LEU A 366 29.74 3.75 -2.66
C LEU A 366 30.08 2.45 -3.43
N GLY A 367 29.23 1.42 -3.29
CA GLY A 367 29.37 0.12 -3.97
C GLY A 367 28.53 -0.03 -5.24
N THR A 368 27.74 0.98 -5.60
CA THR A 368 26.77 0.96 -6.71
C THR A 368 27.08 2.11 -7.68
N PRO A 369 27.93 1.90 -8.71
CA PRO A 369 28.43 2.99 -9.55
C PRO A 369 27.31 3.76 -10.27
N GLU A 370 26.22 3.10 -10.64
CA GLU A 370 25.06 3.76 -11.26
C GLU A 370 24.31 4.69 -10.32
N ALA A 371 24.19 4.33 -9.03
CA ALA A 371 23.52 5.16 -8.03
C ALA A 371 24.42 6.35 -7.64
N LEU A 372 25.71 6.08 -7.44
CA LEU A 372 26.70 7.10 -7.13
C LEU A 372 26.83 8.15 -8.24
N GLY A 373 26.77 7.73 -9.51
CA GLY A 373 26.79 8.65 -10.66
C GLY A 373 25.54 9.54 -10.80
N ARG A 374 24.42 9.18 -10.13
CA ARG A 374 23.21 10.00 -10.05
C ARG A 374 23.18 10.91 -8.83
N SER A 375 24.14 10.77 -7.91
CA SER A 375 24.25 11.62 -6.72
C SER A 375 24.41 13.09 -7.13
N PRO A 376 23.79 14.05 -6.42
CA PRO A 376 24.06 15.47 -6.63
C PRO A 376 25.53 15.86 -6.46
N LEU A 377 26.31 15.07 -5.69
CA LEU A 377 27.75 15.24 -5.57
C LEU A 377 28.48 14.97 -6.90
N ALA A 378 27.97 14.08 -7.74
CA ALA A 378 28.56 13.78 -9.05
C ALA A 378 28.44 14.95 -10.04
N GLN A 379 27.61 15.94 -9.72
CA GLN A 379 27.44 17.17 -10.51
C GLN A 379 28.34 18.32 -10.01
N MET A 380 29.18 18.07 -8.99
CA MET A 380 30.11 19.07 -8.49
C MET A 380 31.13 19.45 -9.57
N PRO A 381 31.58 20.72 -9.63
CA PRO A 381 32.56 21.17 -10.62
C PRO A 381 33.90 20.40 -10.59
N LEU A 382 34.22 19.77 -9.46
CA LEU A 382 35.41 18.95 -9.25
C LEU A 382 35.37 17.61 -10.01
N ILE A 383 34.19 17.18 -10.47
CA ILE A 383 33.94 15.86 -11.04
C ILE A 383 33.59 16.03 -12.52
N ALA A 384 34.33 15.36 -13.40
CA ALA A 384 34.23 15.58 -14.83
C ALA A 384 32.85 15.20 -15.36
N LYS A 385 32.33 16.02 -16.28
CA LYS A 385 31.05 15.76 -16.98
C LYS A 385 31.25 14.61 -17.97
N GLY A 386 31.01 13.38 -17.54
CA GLY A 386 31.08 12.19 -18.40
C GLY A 386 30.68 10.89 -17.70
N GLN A 387 30.78 9.77 -18.42
CA GLN A 387 30.48 8.42 -17.91
C GLN A 387 31.41 7.98 -16.75
N SER A 388 32.46 8.75 -16.43
CA SER A 388 33.42 8.52 -15.34
C SER A 388 33.06 9.20 -14.00
N ALA A 389 32.00 10.01 -13.93
CA ALA A 389 31.70 10.81 -12.74
C ALA A 389 31.52 9.97 -11.45
N ALA A 390 30.94 8.77 -11.57
CA ALA A 390 30.82 7.85 -10.46
C ALA A 390 32.17 7.32 -9.95
N VAL A 391 33.11 7.05 -10.86
CA VAL A 391 34.45 6.54 -10.54
C VAL A 391 35.28 7.63 -9.86
N GLU A 392 35.21 8.84 -10.39
CA GLU A 392 35.88 10.01 -9.83
C GLU A 392 35.31 10.40 -8.46
N LEU A 393 33.98 10.44 -8.32
CA LEU A 393 33.33 10.68 -7.03
C LEU A 393 33.72 9.62 -5.99
N ARG A 394 33.75 8.34 -6.41
CA ARG A 394 34.15 7.25 -5.52
C ARG A 394 35.59 7.40 -5.05
N ALA A 395 36.51 7.69 -5.98
CA ALA A 395 37.92 7.91 -5.66
C ALA A 395 38.09 9.08 -4.69
N LEU A 396 37.44 10.21 -4.99
CA LEU A 396 37.46 11.40 -4.16
C LEU A 396 36.96 11.13 -2.73
N LEU A 397 35.82 10.45 -2.56
CA LEU A 397 35.28 10.14 -1.24
C LEU A 397 36.21 9.20 -0.46
N ILE A 398 36.83 8.22 -1.12
CA ILE A 398 37.80 7.32 -0.49
C ILE A 398 39.05 8.10 -0.06
N ASP A 399 39.56 9.00 -0.89
CA ASP A 399 40.74 9.80 -0.60
C ASP A 399 40.48 10.75 0.58
N VAL A 400 39.34 11.43 0.61
CA VAL A 400 38.95 12.31 1.74
C VAL A 400 38.79 11.52 3.03
N ILE A 401 38.17 10.34 2.99
CA ILE A 401 38.06 9.46 4.17
C ILE A 401 39.45 8.97 4.62
N GLY A 402 40.33 8.65 3.67
CA GLY A 402 41.71 8.27 3.95
C GLY A 402 42.51 9.39 4.62
N GLU A 403 42.36 10.63 4.13
CA GLU A 403 42.96 11.83 4.73
C GLU A 403 42.47 12.01 6.17
N LEU A 404 41.15 11.92 6.39
CA LEU A 404 40.56 12.01 7.73
C LEU A 404 41.09 10.93 8.66
N ALA A 405 41.17 9.67 8.20
CA ALA A 405 41.71 8.56 8.97
C ALA A 405 43.19 8.75 9.35
N SER A 406 43.94 9.54 8.57
CA SER A 406 45.34 9.90 8.84
C SER A 406 45.51 11.21 9.61
N SER A 407 44.42 11.85 10.05
CA SER A 407 44.47 13.14 10.73
C SER A 407 45.27 13.07 12.04
N THR A 408 46.03 14.13 12.34
CA THR A 408 46.75 14.28 13.62
C THR A 408 45.80 14.55 14.78
N SER A 409 44.55 14.94 14.50
CA SER A 409 43.49 15.10 15.49
C SER A 409 42.89 13.72 15.82
N PRO A 410 43.03 13.21 17.06
CA PRO A 410 42.56 11.86 17.40
C PRO A 410 41.05 11.68 17.15
N ARG A 411 40.27 12.73 17.37
CA ARG A 411 38.82 12.73 17.16
C ARG A 411 38.44 12.60 15.68
N ASP A 412 39.21 13.23 14.79
CA ASP A 412 38.93 13.21 13.36
C ASP A 412 39.45 11.92 12.72
N ALA A 413 40.60 11.43 13.19
CA ALA A 413 41.13 10.10 12.85
C ALA A 413 40.17 8.99 13.23
N GLU A 414 39.59 9.02 14.44
CA GLU A 414 38.54 8.08 14.87
C GLU A 414 37.32 8.10 13.95
N ALA A 415 36.87 9.29 13.52
CA ALA A 415 35.74 9.43 12.59
C ALA A 415 36.10 8.89 11.19
N GLY A 416 37.31 9.17 10.70
CA GLY A 416 37.82 8.65 9.44
C GLY A 416 37.95 7.12 9.44
N HIS A 417 38.51 6.53 10.51
CA HIS A 417 38.58 5.07 10.66
C HIS A 417 37.20 4.41 10.70
N LEU A 418 36.23 5.02 11.38
CA LEU A 418 34.85 4.56 11.42
C LEU A 418 34.23 4.53 10.02
N LEU A 419 34.34 5.64 9.27
CA LEU A 419 33.82 5.72 7.89
C LEU A 419 34.53 4.74 6.95
N LEU A 420 35.84 4.59 7.08
CA LEU A 420 36.65 3.67 6.28
C LEU A 420 36.24 2.20 6.52
N ASP A 421 36.12 1.79 7.78
CA ASP A 421 35.80 0.40 8.11
C ASP A 421 34.34 0.04 7.77
N TYR A 422 33.41 0.98 7.93
CA TYR A 422 31.99 0.75 7.66
C TYR A 422 31.64 0.86 6.16
N TYR A 423 31.98 1.97 5.49
CA TYR A 423 31.55 2.23 4.11
C TYR A 423 32.52 1.68 3.05
N VAL A 424 33.83 1.78 3.28
CA VAL A 424 34.85 1.40 2.28
C VAL A 424 35.21 -0.08 2.38
N LYS A 425 35.61 -0.54 3.57
CA LYS A 425 36.01 -1.95 3.79
C LYS A 425 34.82 -2.89 4.05
N ARG A 426 33.64 -2.34 4.40
CA ARG A 426 32.42 -3.09 4.73
C ARG A 426 32.66 -4.21 5.74
N ALA A 427 33.37 -3.88 6.83
CA ALA A 427 33.90 -4.86 7.77
C ALA A 427 32.85 -5.52 8.70
N GLY A 428 31.57 -5.11 8.62
CA GLY A 428 30.47 -5.73 9.37
C GLY A 428 29.31 -4.77 9.65
N SER A 429 28.41 -5.16 10.57
CA SER A 429 27.32 -4.30 11.04
C SER A 429 27.85 -3.18 11.95
N HIS A 430 27.00 -2.20 12.25
CA HIS A 430 27.30 -1.12 13.20
C HIS A 430 27.84 -1.64 14.55
N GLU A 431 27.30 -2.76 15.05
CA GLU A 431 27.73 -3.39 16.30
C GLU A 431 29.16 -3.93 16.21
N VAL A 432 29.52 -4.57 15.10
CA VAL A 432 30.88 -5.08 14.84
C VAL A 432 31.89 -3.94 14.79
N ILE A 433 31.55 -2.83 14.14
CA ILE A 433 32.45 -1.66 14.06
C ILE A 433 32.61 -1.00 15.43
N MET A 434 31.52 -0.89 16.21
CA MET A 434 31.56 -0.35 17.56
C MET A 434 32.46 -1.19 18.48
N GLU A 435 32.36 -2.52 18.42
CA GLU A 435 33.22 -3.41 19.21
C GLU A 435 34.69 -3.28 18.81
N ARG A 436 34.98 -3.24 17.51
CA ARG A 436 36.35 -3.12 16.98
C ARG A 436 37.03 -1.80 17.33
N LEU A 437 36.27 -0.71 17.29
CA LEU A 437 36.77 0.62 17.63
C LEU A 437 36.62 0.96 19.12
N HIS A 438 36.16 0.01 19.94
CA HIS A 438 35.91 0.17 21.37
C HIS A 438 35.02 1.39 21.71
N MET A 439 34.00 1.64 20.89
CA MET A 439 33.09 2.78 21.02
C MET A 439 31.75 2.38 21.64
N SER A 440 31.25 3.19 22.57
CA SER A 440 29.86 3.08 23.03
C SER A 440 28.89 3.55 21.94
N ARG A 441 27.63 3.06 21.98
CA ARG A 441 26.60 3.42 21.00
C ARG A 441 26.42 4.93 20.81
N PRO A 442 26.34 5.76 21.88
CA PRO A 442 26.21 7.21 21.71
C PRO A 442 27.45 7.86 21.09
N THR A 443 28.64 7.33 21.40
CA THR A 443 29.91 7.84 20.87
C THR A 443 30.03 7.52 19.38
N TYR A 444 29.63 6.31 18.98
CA TYR A 444 29.61 5.88 17.60
C TYR A 444 28.76 6.82 16.72
N TYR A 445 27.51 7.09 17.07
CA TYR A 445 26.66 7.96 16.25
C TYR A 445 27.14 9.42 16.24
N ARG A 446 27.71 9.90 17.35
CA ARG A 446 28.33 11.23 17.40
C ARG A 446 29.55 11.32 16.49
N ARG A 447 30.40 10.29 16.46
CA ARG A 447 31.58 10.21 15.58
C ARG A 447 31.21 10.03 14.11
N LEU A 448 30.15 9.27 13.83
CA LEU A 448 29.61 9.10 12.49
C LEU A 448 29.10 10.42 11.91
N HIS A 449 28.30 11.18 12.68
CA HIS A 449 27.79 12.49 12.28
C HIS A 449 28.93 13.50 12.08
N HIS A 450 29.85 13.58 13.05
CA HIS A 450 31.07 14.41 12.95
C HIS A 450 31.90 14.06 11.71
N GLY A 451 31.95 12.77 11.34
CA GLY A 451 32.61 12.33 10.10
C GLY A 451 31.94 12.87 8.84
N PHE A 452 30.60 12.87 8.76
CA PHE A 452 29.89 13.45 7.62
C PHE A 452 30.10 14.96 7.49
N GLU A 453 30.09 15.68 8.60
CA GLU A 453 30.39 17.12 8.65
C GLU A 453 31.79 17.42 8.10
N LEU A 454 32.81 16.65 8.52
CA LEU A 454 34.18 16.82 8.07
C LEU A 454 34.37 16.52 6.59
N VAL A 455 33.77 15.45 6.09
CA VAL A 455 33.80 15.11 4.65
C VAL A 455 33.13 16.22 3.84
N ALA A 456 31.97 16.71 4.28
CA ALA A 456 31.27 17.81 3.61
C ALA A 456 32.12 19.08 3.57
N GLY A 457 32.71 19.47 4.72
CA GLY A 457 33.59 20.64 4.80
C GLY A 457 34.85 20.50 3.94
N ARG A 458 35.40 19.28 3.80
CA ARG A 458 36.55 19.04 2.91
C ARG A 458 36.17 19.15 1.43
N LEU A 459 35.00 18.65 1.04
CA LEU A 459 34.45 18.79 -0.30
C LEU A 459 34.19 20.28 -0.66
N ASP A 460 33.78 21.09 0.30
CA ASP A 460 33.64 22.55 0.12
C ASP A 460 34.98 23.21 -0.17
N GLN A 461 36.02 22.91 0.62
CA GLN A 461 37.37 23.45 0.40
C GLN A 461 37.90 23.12 -0.99
N LEU A 462 37.76 21.86 -1.42
CA LEU A 462 38.20 21.42 -2.75
C LEU A 462 37.40 22.11 -3.87
N SER A 463 36.09 22.31 -3.65
CA SER A 463 35.23 23.01 -4.61
C SER A 463 35.57 24.49 -4.76
N VAL A 464 35.97 25.15 -3.67
CA VAL A 464 36.37 26.57 -3.67
C VAL A 464 37.73 26.75 -4.35
N VAL A 465 38.71 25.89 -4.04
CA VAL A 465 40.04 25.92 -4.67
C VAL A 465 39.94 25.75 -6.19
N ASN A 466 39.09 24.84 -6.65
CA ASN A 466 38.92 24.55 -8.08
C ASN A 466 38.06 25.57 -8.84
N ARG A 467 37.40 26.53 -8.15
CA ARG A 467 36.73 27.68 -8.78
C ARG A 467 37.64 28.90 -8.95
N ALA A 468 38.77 28.94 -8.25
CA ALA A 468 39.72 30.05 -8.26
C ALA A 468 40.85 29.88 -9.29
N LEU A 469 40.97 28.68 -9.88
CA LEU A 469 41.77 28.35 -11.06
C LEU A 469 40.89 28.40 -12.30
#